data_AF-A0A2T3AQ71-F1
#
_entry.id   AF-A0A2T3AQ71-F1
#
_cell.length_a   1.000
_cell.length_b   1.000
_cell.length_c   1.000
_cell.angle_alpha   90.00
_cell.angle_beta   90.00
_cell.angle_gamma   90.00
#
_symmetry.space_group_name_H-M   'P 1'
#
loop_
_entity.id
_entity.type
_entity.pdbx_description
1 polymer ?
#
loop_
_entity_poly.entity_id
_entity_poly.type
_entity_poly.pdbx_seq_one_letter_code
_entity_poly.pdbx_strand_id
1 'polypeptide(L)'
;MANSGYVHVYVPQKITPDEFQIGMMLPFTYTNEQIAAAVIDHVMRRGEDQTPKQKQGIKRFKDNGSWNLGAGRDNLTDLKKFFDIFNDVFFNGLLTGFCRLEFKSDYWMTRHATAGTDGFCEMIYPGYQSDRRIRNKDPVVLIALNSSIDEPRPANYMTRCLDNLAHEMLHAIFLIYARPSKSDPGHPLAWHAAAYAIKQRTKTRNVADPLLGLDLHFKRHLCMASDVQDEGANIPSASELRRVGLNIKIILAHLYNFRSWRSVETGPKKYFKRNTCIRSHWTFDS
;
A
#
# COMPACT_ATOMS: atom_id res chain seq x y z
N MET A 1 48.80 13.01 1.92
CA MET A 1 48.27 12.05 0.94
C MET A 1 46.86 11.67 1.41
N ALA A 2 45.82 12.14 0.71
CA ALA A 2 44.44 11.83 1.08
C ALA A 2 44.09 10.43 0.59
N ASN A 3 43.67 9.56 1.51
CA ASN A 3 43.15 8.23 1.19
C ASN A 3 41.90 8.41 0.31
N SER A 4 42.01 8.12 -0.99
CA SER A 4 40.84 7.98 -1.86
C SER A 4 40.14 6.68 -1.46
N GLY A 5 39.29 6.75 -0.44
CA GLY A 5 38.44 5.63 -0.05
C GLY A 5 37.54 5.26 -1.23
N TYR A 6 37.75 4.08 -1.79
CA TYR A 6 36.82 3.50 -2.75
C TYR A 6 35.47 3.34 -2.05
N VAL A 7 34.51 4.16 -2.46
CA VAL A 7 33.11 3.97 -2.07
C VAL A 7 32.63 2.72 -2.80
N HIS A 8 32.63 1.58 -2.12
CA HIS A 8 31.94 0.39 -2.60
C HIS A 8 30.44 0.73 -2.70
N VAL A 9 29.97 0.96 -3.92
CA VAL A 9 28.54 1.09 -4.20
C VAL A 9 27.93 -0.30 -4.03
N TYR A 10 27.30 -0.54 -2.89
CA TYR A 10 26.52 -1.74 -2.66
C TYR A 10 25.33 -1.73 -3.63
N VAL A 11 25.32 -2.67 -4.58
CA VAL A 11 24.17 -2.93 -5.45
C VAL A 11 23.33 -4.02 -4.78
N PRO A 12 22.14 -3.71 -4.26
CA PRO A 12 21.30 -4.69 -3.60
C PRO A 12 20.94 -5.82 -4.58
N GLN A 13 21.16 -7.08 -4.18
CA GLN A 13 20.81 -8.23 -5.02
C GLN A 13 19.30 -8.34 -5.23
N LYS A 14 18.84 -8.63 -6.45
CA LYS A 14 17.41 -8.82 -6.72
C LYS A 14 16.88 -10.02 -5.92
N ILE A 15 15.71 -9.88 -5.29
CA ILE A 15 14.99 -11.01 -4.69
C ILE A 15 14.56 -11.94 -5.82
N THR A 16 15.00 -13.18 -5.78
CA THR A 16 14.70 -14.20 -6.77
C THR A 16 13.28 -14.76 -6.60
N PRO A 17 12.70 -15.37 -7.64
CA PRO A 17 11.45 -16.13 -7.53
C PRO A 17 11.41 -17.11 -6.37
N ASP A 18 12.51 -17.82 -6.12
CA ASP A 18 12.62 -18.86 -5.09
C ASP A 18 12.80 -18.26 -3.69
N GLU A 19 13.28 -17.02 -3.58
CA GLU A 19 13.31 -16.29 -2.32
C GLU A 19 11.97 -15.61 -2.01
N PHE A 20 11.20 -15.21 -3.02
CA PHE A 20 9.90 -14.54 -2.84
C PHE A 20 8.79 -15.54 -2.51
N GLN A 21 8.95 -16.31 -1.43
CA GLN A 21 7.97 -17.27 -0.93
C GLN A 21 8.00 -17.36 0.60
N ILE A 22 6.92 -17.89 1.17
CA ILE A 22 6.76 -18.04 2.62
C ILE A 22 7.98 -18.72 3.27
N GLY A 23 8.50 -18.12 4.34
CA GLY A 23 9.64 -18.63 5.11
C GLY A 23 11.03 -18.34 4.53
N MET A 24 11.12 -17.78 3.31
CA MET A 24 12.41 -17.55 2.65
C MET A 24 12.89 -16.09 2.75
N MET A 25 11.97 -15.12 2.80
CA MET A 25 12.33 -13.72 2.98
C MET A 25 12.63 -13.39 4.44
N LEU A 26 13.71 -12.66 4.67
CA LEU A 26 14.09 -12.16 6.00
C LEU A 26 13.44 -10.80 6.29
N PRO A 27 12.72 -10.62 7.41
CA PRO A 27 12.20 -9.31 7.82
C PRO A 27 13.29 -8.23 7.88
N PHE A 28 12.91 -6.98 7.65
CA PHE A 28 13.76 -5.79 7.75
C PHE A 28 15.08 -5.80 6.95
N THR A 29 15.18 -6.61 5.90
CA THR A 29 16.45 -6.87 5.20
C THR A 29 16.57 -6.16 3.86
N TYR A 30 15.45 -5.87 3.20
CA TYR A 30 15.42 -5.45 1.79
C TYR A 30 15.15 -3.95 1.63
N THR A 31 15.49 -3.36 0.49
CA THR A 31 15.05 -2.02 0.13
C THR A 31 13.62 -2.05 -0.40
N ASN A 32 12.96 -0.90 -0.42
CA ASN A 32 11.63 -0.78 -1.01
C ASN A 32 11.65 -1.19 -2.50
N GLU A 33 12.70 -0.82 -3.25
CA GLU A 33 12.84 -1.16 -4.67
C GLU A 33 12.96 -2.67 -4.90
N GLN A 34 13.69 -3.38 -4.03
CA GLN A 34 13.81 -4.84 -4.09
C GLN A 34 12.44 -5.51 -3.87
N ILE A 35 11.70 -5.09 -2.84
CA ILE A 35 10.36 -5.63 -2.52
C ILE A 35 9.40 -5.33 -3.66
N ALA A 36 9.36 -4.09 -4.15
CA ALA A 36 8.49 -3.71 -5.27
C ALA A 36 8.81 -4.52 -6.53
N ALA A 37 10.09 -4.69 -6.87
CA ALA A 37 10.51 -5.48 -8.02
C ALA A 37 10.06 -6.94 -7.90
N ALA A 38 10.13 -7.53 -6.71
CA ALA A 38 9.69 -8.91 -6.46
C ALA A 38 8.17 -9.06 -6.56
N VAL A 39 7.40 -8.13 -5.99
CA VAL A 39 5.94 -8.08 -6.12
C VAL A 39 5.54 -7.94 -7.60
N ILE A 40 6.19 -7.03 -8.35
CA ILE A 40 5.92 -6.83 -9.78
C ILE A 40 6.22 -8.11 -10.57
N ASP A 41 7.39 -8.72 -10.37
CA ASP A 41 7.80 -9.97 -11.03
C ASP A 41 6.78 -11.08 -10.78
N HIS A 42 6.34 -11.25 -9.53
CA HIS A 42 5.35 -12.24 -9.14
C HIS A 42 3.98 -11.99 -9.80
N VAL A 43 3.45 -10.77 -9.67
CA VAL A 43 2.10 -10.39 -10.15
C VAL A 43 1.99 -10.45 -11.69
N MET A 44 3.10 -10.24 -12.40
CA MET A 44 3.10 -10.21 -13.87
C MET A 44 3.14 -11.60 -14.53
N ARG A 45 3.32 -12.69 -13.76
CA ARG A 45 3.30 -14.08 -14.25
C ARG A 45 1.95 -14.48 -14.87
N ARG A 46 2.01 -15.40 -15.83
CA ARG A 46 0.85 -15.87 -16.62
C ARG A 46 0.94 -17.36 -16.89
N GLY A 47 -0.23 -18.00 -17.05
CA GLY A 47 -0.33 -19.40 -17.46
C GLY A 47 0.56 -20.31 -16.60
N GLU A 48 1.51 -20.99 -17.24
CA GLU A 48 2.38 -21.94 -16.56
C GLU A 48 3.41 -21.30 -15.62
N ASP A 49 3.78 -20.04 -15.85
CA ASP A 49 4.76 -19.33 -15.02
C ASP A 49 4.21 -18.94 -13.63
N GLN A 50 2.88 -19.01 -13.45
CA GLN A 50 2.26 -18.71 -12.16
C GLN A 50 2.71 -19.69 -11.08
N THR A 51 3.00 -19.19 -9.89
CA THR A 51 3.39 -20.06 -8.78
C THR A 51 2.22 -20.96 -8.36
N PRO A 52 2.48 -22.12 -7.72
CA PRO A 52 1.42 -22.97 -7.18
C PRO A 52 0.44 -22.21 -6.27
N LYS A 53 0.97 -21.27 -5.46
CA LYS A 53 0.17 -20.39 -4.59
C LYS A 53 -0.71 -19.43 -5.37
N GLN A 54 -0.20 -18.79 -6.43
CA GLN A 54 -1.03 -17.94 -7.29
C GLN A 54 -2.16 -18.73 -7.94
N LYS A 55 -1.84 -19.89 -8.52
CA LYS A 55 -2.84 -20.79 -9.14
C LYS A 55 -3.90 -21.20 -8.11
N GLN A 56 -3.49 -21.54 -6.88
CA GLN A 56 -4.40 -21.88 -5.79
C GLN A 56 -5.31 -20.70 -5.39
N GLY A 57 -4.75 -19.50 -5.21
CA GLY A 57 -5.50 -18.30 -4.86
C GLY A 57 -6.52 -17.92 -5.93
N ILE A 58 -6.13 -17.96 -7.21
CA ILE A 58 -7.03 -17.74 -8.36
C ILE A 58 -8.14 -18.79 -8.39
N LYS A 59 -7.82 -20.07 -8.16
CA LYS A 59 -8.82 -21.14 -8.10
C LYS A 59 -9.81 -20.90 -6.96
N ARG A 60 -9.34 -20.56 -5.75
CA ARG A 60 -10.22 -20.24 -4.61
C ARG A 60 -11.13 -19.05 -4.89
N PHE A 61 -10.63 -18.05 -5.62
CA PHE A 61 -11.44 -16.90 -6.04
C PHE A 61 -12.58 -17.31 -6.97
N LYS A 62 -12.27 -18.14 -7.99
CA LYS A 62 -13.26 -18.62 -8.96
C LYS A 62 -14.29 -19.55 -8.35
N ASP A 63 -13.84 -20.50 -7.53
CA ASP A 63 -14.70 -21.55 -6.99
C ASP A 63 -15.66 -21.04 -5.90
N ASN A 64 -15.23 -20.04 -5.13
CA ASN A 64 -15.99 -19.56 -3.98
C ASN A 64 -16.68 -18.20 -4.23
N GLY A 65 -16.89 -17.77 -5.48
CA GLY A 65 -17.26 -16.40 -5.86
C GLY A 65 -18.56 -15.78 -5.27
N SER A 66 -19.29 -16.47 -4.40
CA SER A 66 -20.50 -15.96 -3.73
C SER A 66 -20.21 -15.47 -2.30
N TRP A 67 -19.30 -14.50 -2.13
CA TRP A 67 -19.01 -13.94 -0.80
C TRP A 67 -19.90 -12.76 -0.49
N ASN A 68 -20.49 -12.79 0.70
CA ASN A 68 -21.55 -11.91 1.13
C ASN A 68 -20.97 -10.70 1.88
N LEU A 69 -19.91 -10.07 1.36
CA LEU A 69 -19.40 -8.81 1.90
C LEU A 69 -20.47 -7.70 1.85
N GLY A 70 -21.42 -7.80 0.92
CA GLY A 70 -22.57 -6.89 0.83
C GLY A 70 -23.69 -7.19 1.83
N ALA A 71 -23.72 -8.35 2.48
CA ALA A 71 -24.80 -8.73 3.40
C ALA A 71 -24.63 -8.15 4.81
N GLY A 72 -23.43 -7.68 5.16
CA GLY A 72 -23.16 -7.03 6.43
C GLY A 72 -21.83 -6.28 6.39
N ARG A 73 -21.82 -5.04 6.90
CA ARG A 73 -20.64 -4.15 6.85
C ARG A 73 -19.46 -4.68 7.69
N ASP A 74 -19.74 -5.46 8.73
CA ASP A 74 -18.72 -6.03 9.63
C ASP A 74 -18.43 -7.52 9.36
N ASN A 75 -18.52 -7.97 8.11
CA ASN A 75 -18.23 -9.36 7.75
C ASN A 75 -16.70 -9.65 7.68
N LEU A 76 -16.07 -9.72 8.84
CA LEU A 76 -14.61 -9.95 8.97
C LEU A 76 -14.20 -11.32 8.43
N THR A 77 -15.10 -12.30 8.48
CA THR A 77 -14.85 -13.65 7.98
C THR A 77 -14.64 -13.66 6.48
N ASP A 78 -15.50 -13.00 5.71
CA ASP A 78 -15.31 -12.91 4.26
C ASP A 78 -14.12 -12.02 3.89
N LEU A 79 -13.86 -10.96 4.67
CA LEU A 79 -12.68 -10.13 4.48
C LEU A 79 -11.37 -10.94 4.66
N LYS A 80 -11.31 -11.83 5.67
CA LYS A 80 -10.18 -12.75 5.86
C LYS A 80 -9.98 -13.69 4.67
N LYS A 81 -11.07 -14.18 4.06
CA LYS A 81 -10.96 -15.00 2.84
C LYS A 81 -10.34 -14.20 1.69
N PHE A 82 -10.73 -12.93 1.52
CA PHE A 82 -10.12 -12.06 0.51
C PHE A 82 -8.66 -11.76 0.81
N PHE A 83 -8.31 -11.58 2.09
CA PHE A 83 -6.93 -11.45 2.50
C PHE A 83 -6.11 -12.68 2.10
N ASP A 84 -6.59 -13.89 2.38
CA ASP A 84 -5.88 -15.12 2.01
C ASP A 84 -5.72 -15.28 0.49
N ILE A 85 -6.73 -14.85 -0.28
CA ILE A 85 -6.62 -14.81 -1.75
C ILE A 85 -5.58 -13.79 -2.20
N PHE A 86 -5.66 -12.54 -1.73
CA PHE A 86 -4.72 -11.50 -2.12
C PHE A 86 -3.30 -11.84 -1.69
N ASN A 87 -3.12 -12.48 -0.54
CA ASN A 87 -1.83 -12.93 -0.05
C ASN A 87 -1.23 -13.98 -0.98
N ASP A 88 -2.00 -15.00 -1.37
CA ASP A 88 -1.52 -16.04 -2.29
C ASP A 88 -1.30 -15.51 -3.71
N VAL A 89 -2.13 -14.58 -4.20
CA VAL A 89 -2.11 -14.10 -5.59
C VAL A 89 -1.10 -12.98 -5.83
N PHE A 90 -0.96 -12.05 -4.87
CA PHE A 90 -0.09 -10.86 -5.02
C PHE A 90 1.22 -10.97 -4.26
N PHE A 91 1.29 -11.78 -3.20
CA PHE A 91 2.41 -11.80 -2.27
C PHE A 91 2.95 -13.22 -2.02
N ASN A 92 2.59 -14.21 -2.84
CA ASN A 92 3.01 -15.61 -2.73
C ASN A 92 2.86 -16.23 -1.32
N GLY A 93 1.89 -15.76 -0.53
CA GLY A 93 1.63 -16.21 0.83
C GLY A 93 2.53 -15.59 1.91
N LEU A 94 3.39 -14.63 1.57
CA LEU A 94 4.37 -14.03 2.49
C LEU A 94 3.76 -13.34 3.73
N LEU A 95 2.52 -12.86 3.65
CA LEU A 95 1.86 -12.19 4.78
C LEU A 95 1.25 -13.17 5.79
N THR A 96 1.36 -14.48 5.54
CA THR A 96 0.81 -15.52 6.43
C THR A 96 1.53 -15.49 7.77
N GLY A 97 0.77 -15.36 8.86
CA GLY A 97 1.31 -15.34 10.23
C GLY A 97 1.87 -13.98 10.67
N PHE A 98 2.08 -13.04 9.75
CA PHE A 98 2.54 -11.68 10.06
C PHE A 98 1.39 -10.69 10.21
N CYS A 99 0.25 -10.90 9.56
CA CYS A 99 -0.85 -9.92 9.57
C CYS A 99 -2.03 -10.34 10.44
N ARG A 100 -2.62 -9.35 11.12
CA ARG A 100 -3.92 -9.43 11.81
C ARG A 100 -4.89 -8.47 11.13
N LEU A 101 -6.12 -8.92 10.86
CA LEU A 101 -7.17 -8.10 10.28
C LEU A 101 -8.23 -7.73 11.31
N GLU A 102 -8.62 -6.46 11.32
CA GLU A 102 -9.68 -5.92 12.16
C GLU A 102 -10.52 -4.87 11.43
N PHE A 103 -11.72 -4.60 11.94
CA PHE A 103 -12.42 -3.35 11.65
C PHE A 103 -12.06 -2.32 12.71
N LYS A 104 -11.97 -1.05 12.29
CA LYS A 104 -11.77 0.08 13.20
C LYS A 104 -12.90 0.13 14.22
N SER A 105 -12.54 0.23 15.49
CA SER A 105 -13.49 0.66 16.54
C SER A 105 -13.36 2.16 16.77
N ASP A 106 -14.38 2.77 17.38
CA ASP A 106 -14.36 4.19 17.75
C ASP A 106 -13.17 4.55 18.65
N TYR A 107 -12.74 3.60 19.49
CA TYR A 107 -11.54 3.73 20.32
C TYR A 107 -10.28 3.94 19.45
N TRP A 108 -10.12 3.17 18.38
CA TRP A 108 -8.97 3.29 17.48
C TRP A 108 -8.97 4.61 16.72
N MET A 109 -10.13 5.05 16.24
CA MET A 109 -10.25 6.34 15.54
C MET A 109 -9.80 7.52 16.43
N THR A 110 -10.14 7.44 17.72
CA THR A 110 -9.77 8.47 18.71
C THR A 110 -8.28 8.44 19.04
N ARG A 111 -7.69 7.24 19.19
CA ARG A 111 -6.30 7.07 19.62
C ARG A 111 -5.27 7.45 18.55
N HIS A 112 -5.55 7.20 17.28
CA HIS A 112 -4.57 7.37 16.21
C HIS A 112 -4.75 8.65 15.40
N ALA A 113 -5.74 9.50 15.74
CA ALA A 113 -6.12 10.68 14.94
C ALA A 113 -6.33 10.36 13.45
N THR A 114 -6.66 9.10 13.11
CA THR A 114 -6.90 8.62 11.74
C THR A 114 -8.35 8.85 11.31
N ALA A 115 -9.01 9.86 11.89
CA ALA A 115 -10.37 10.24 11.54
C ALA A 115 -10.42 10.54 10.04
N GLY A 116 -11.21 9.76 9.31
CA GLY A 116 -11.39 9.91 7.87
C GLY A 116 -10.50 9.02 6.98
N THR A 117 -9.57 8.21 7.52
CA THR A 117 -8.90 7.21 6.69
C THR A 117 -9.75 5.95 6.53
N ASP A 118 -9.67 5.38 5.35
CA ASP A 118 -10.43 4.22 4.91
C ASP A 118 -9.85 2.88 5.41
N GLY A 119 -8.56 2.89 5.69
CA GLY A 119 -7.79 1.80 6.28
C GLY A 119 -6.55 2.37 6.96
N PHE A 120 -5.84 1.53 7.71
CA PHE A 120 -4.44 1.75 8.04
C PHE A 120 -3.74 0.43 8.27
N CYS A 121 -2.41 0.51 8.25
CA CYS A 121 -1.50 -0.59 8.47
C CYS A 121 -0.47 -0.14 9.51
N GLU A 122 -0.35 -0.87 10.62
CA GLU A 122 0.56 -0.52 11.72
C GLU A 122 1.33 -1.74 12.20
N MET A 123 2.64 -1.57 12.43
CA MET A 123 3.44 -2.61 13.05
C MET A 123 3.25 -2.62 14.57
N ILE A 124 2.79 -3.74 15.09
CA ILE A 124 2.67 -4.04 16.52
C ILE A 124 3.88 -4.86 16.94
N TYR A 125 4.55 -4.39 18.00
CA TYR A 125 5.60 -5.14 18.70
C TYR A 125 5.05 -5.62 20.04
N PRO A 126 4.55 -6.87 20.15
CA PRO A 126 3.91 -7.33 21.38
C PRO A 126 4.86 -7.30 22.59
N GLY A 127 6.17 -7.44 22.35
CA GLY A 127 7.21 -7.38 23.38
C GLY A 127 7.62 -5.98 23.83
N TYR A 128 7.02 -4.91 23.31
CA TYR A 128 7.15 -3.55 23.87
C TYR A 128 6.16 -3.28 25.01
N GLN A 129 5.30 -4.26 25.34
CA GLN A 129 4.59 -4.27 26.61
C GLN A 129 5.59 -4.55 27.74
N SER A 130 5.37 -3.95 28.92
CA SER A 130 6.31 -3.91 30.05
C SER A 130 6.82 -5.26 30.57
N ASP A 131 6.28 -6.40 30.08
CA ASP A 131 6.72 -7.74 30.43
C ASP A 131 7.80 -8.26 29.46
N ARG A 132 9.06 -8.20 29.90
CA ARG A 132 10.24 -8.70 29.16
C ARG A 132 10.17 -10.19 28.78
N ARG A 133 9.28 -10.99 29.38
CA ARG A 133 9.15 -12.43 29.11
C ARG A 133 8.32 -12.74 27.88
N ILE A 134 7.47 -11.80 27.43
CA ILE A 134 6.61 -11.94 26.25
C ILE A 134 7.26 -11.22 25.06
N ARG A 135 8.54 -11.48 24.80
CA ARG A 135 9.17 -11.08 23.54
C ARG A 135 8.68 -12.01 22.44
N ASN A 136 7.46 -11.79 21.95
CA ASN A 136 7.14 -12.24 20.59
C ASN A 136 8.19 -11.59 19.69
N LYS A 137 9.06 -12.44 19.12
CA LYS A 137 10.23 -12.00 18.34
C LYS A 137 9.83 -11.50 16.95
N ASP A 138 8.68 -11.93 16.47
CA ASP A 138 8.24 -11.65 15.11
C ASP A 138 7.30 -10.45 15.08
N PRO A 139 7.53 -9.48 14.17
CA PRO A 139 6.66 -8.34 14.02
C PRO A 139 5.26 -8.79 13.56
N VAL A 140 4.22 -8.24 14.17
CA VAL A 140 2.83 -8.44 13.71
C VAL A 140 2.36 -7.13 13.11
N VAL A 141 1.80 -7.16 11.91
CA VAL A 141 1.19 -6.00 11.27
C VAL A 141 -0.32 -6.07 11.43
N LEU A 142 -0.90 -5.06 12.07
CA LEU A 142 -2.34 -4.87 12.12
C LEU A 142 -2.79 -4.13 10.86
N ILE A 143 -3.71 -4.75 10.13
CA ILE A 143 -4.47 -4.13 9.05
C ILE A 143 -5.88 -3.86 9.58
N ALA A 144 -6.25 -2.59 9.68
CA ALA A 144 -7.55 -2.18 10.16
C ALA A 144 -8.31 -1.42 9.07
N LEU A 145 -9.51 -1.88 8.73
CA LEU A 145 -10.38 -1.23 7.73
C LEU A 145 -11.53 -0.48 8.40
N ASN A 146 -11.97 0.61 7.78
CA ASN A 146 -13.14 1.35 8.23
C ASN A 146 -14.42 0.63 7.78
N SER A 147 -15.23 0.10 8.69
CA SER A 147 -16.54 -0.47 8.36
C SER A 147 -17.65 0.58 8.25
N SER A 148 -17.42 1.78 8.78
CA SER A 148 -18.34 2.93 8.75
C SER A 148 -18.26 3.72 7.44
N ILE A 149 -17.76 3.11 6.35
CA ILE A 149 -17.78 3.73 5.03
C ILE A 149 -19.23 3.96 4.63
N ASP A 150 -19.63 5.23 4.54
CA ASP A 150 -20.95 5.61 4.08
C ASP A 150 -21.04 5.46 2.55
N GLU A 151 -21.24 4.23 2.11
CA GLU A 151 -21.48 3.89 0.71
C GLU A 151 -22.84 3.20 0.58
N PRO A 152 -23.81 3.83 -0.09
CA PRO A 152 -25.19 3.31 -0.16
C PRO A 152 -25.31 2.09 -1.06
N ARG A 153 -24.37 1.89 -2.01
CA ARG A 153 -24.41 0.76 -2.94
C ARG A 153 -23.52 -0.38 -2.44
N PRO A 154 -24.06 -1.58 -2.17
CA PRO A 154 -23.26 -2.72 -1.68
C PRO A 154 -22.09 -3.07 -2.60
N ALA A 155 -22.26 -2.97 -3.93
CA ALA A 155 -21.18 -3.22 -4.88
C ALA A 155 -20.01 -2.24 -4.73
N ASN A 156 -20.30 -0.93 -4.61
CA ASN A 156 -19.29 0.09 -4.39
C ASN A 156 -18.59 -0.10 -3.04
N TYR A 157 -19.36 -0.44 -2.00
CA TYR A 157 -18.82 -0.73 -0.67
C TYR A 157 -17.81 -1.88 -0.74
N MET A 158 -18.20 -2.99 -1.38
CA MET A 158 -17.32 -4.13 -1.59
C MET A 158 -16.06 -3.74 -2.36
N THR A 159 -16.18 -3.06 -3.51
CA THR A 159 -15.03 -2.61 -4.30
C THR A 159 -14.09 -1.74 -3.47
N ARG A 160 -14.62 -0.78 -2.70
CA ARG A 160 -13.81 0.10 -1.86
C ARG A 160 -13.14 -0.67 -0.72
N CYS A 161 -13.85 -1.59 -0.07
CA CYS A 161 -13.30 -2.44 0.98
C CYS A 161 -12.16 -3.32 0.46
N LEU A 162 -12.32 -3.94 -0.69
CA LEU A 162 -11.28 -4.77 -1.33
C LEU A 162 -10.09 -3.93 -1.84
N ASP A 163 -10.33 -2.74 -2.38
CA ASP A 163 -9.28 -1.81 -2.78
C ASP A 163 -8.44 -1.38 -1.57
N ASN A 164 -9.10 -1.02 -0.46
CA ASN A 164 -8.43 -0.66 0.78
C ASN A 164 -7.68 -1.85 1.38
N LEU A 165 -8.27 -3.06 1.37
CA LEU A 165 -7.58 -4.26 1.85
C LEU A 165 -6.28 -4.49 1.08
N ALA A 166 -6.34 -4.49 -0.26
CA ALA A 166 -5.14 -4.67 -1.08
C ALA A 166 -4.11 -3.55 -0.87
N HIS A 167 -4.57 -2.31 -0.68
CA HIS A 167 -3.74 -1.15 -0.35
C HIS A 167 -2.96 -1.36 0.95
N GLU A 168 -3.65 -1.72 2.04
CA GLU A 168 -3.00 -1.94 3.34
C GLU A 168 -2.12 -3.19 3.37
N MET A 169 -2.47 -4.25 2.62
CA MET A 169 -1.61 -5.43 2.46
C MET A 169 -0.32 -5.09 1.72
N LEU A 170 -0.38 -4.16 0.76
CA LEU A 170 0.83 -3.67 0.10
C LEU A 170 1.70 -2.88 1.08
N HIS A 171 1.12 -2.03 1.96
CA HIS A 171 1.89 -1.44 3.06
C HIS A 171 2.51 -2.51 3.97
N ALA A 172 1.76 -3.56 4.31
CA ALA A 172 2.22 -4.62 5.20
C ALA A 172 3.49 -5.32 4.68
N ILE A 173 3.57 -5.65 3.38
CA ILE A 173 4.76 -6.29 2.84
C ILE A 173 6.01 -5.40 2.93
N PHE A 174 5.86 -4.08 2.74
CA PHE A 174 6.96 -3.14 2.96
C PHE A 174 7.32 -3.04 4.44
N LEU A 175 6.34 -2.90 5.33
CA LEU A 175 6.59 -2.82 6.78
C LEU A 175 7.34 -4.05 7.30
N ILE A 176 6.98 -5.26 6.88
CA ILE A 176 7.60 -6.50 7.36
C ILE A 176 9.03 -6.67 6.83
N TYR A 177 9.24 -6.44 5.54
CA TYR A 177 10.48 -6.87 4.87
C TYR A 177 11.44 -5.73 4.54
N ALA A 178 11.00 -4.48 4.52
CA ALA A 178 11.86 -3.35 4.20
C ALA A 178 12.74 -2.96 5.39
N ARG A 179 13.98 -2.58 5.12
CA ARG A 179 14.84 -1.94 6.11
C ARG A 179 14.13 -0.70 6.66
N PRO A 180 14.10 -0.50 7.98
CA PRO A 180 13.53 0.70 8.57
C PRO A 180 14.18 1.94 7.97
N SER A 181 13.38 2.76 7.29
CA SER A 181 13.80 4.09 6.85
C SER A 181 13.41 5.11 7.90
N LYS A 182 14.23 6.16 8.07
CA LYS A 182 13.87 7.32 8.90
C LYS A 182 12.73 8.16 8.30
N SER A 183 12.43 7.97 7.02
CA SER A 183 11.33 8.62 6.33
C SER A 183 10.01 7.90 6.64
N ASP A 184 8.97 8.71 6.82
CA ASP A 184 7.61 8.38 7.24
C ASP A 184 6.91 7.26 6.43
N PRO A 185 5.84 6.66 6.98
CA PRO A 185 5.06 5.55 6.40
C PRO A 185 4.15 5.96 5.22
N GLY A 186 4.62 6.88 4.38
CA GLY A 186 3.91 7.31 3.17
C GLY A 186 3.97 6.28 2.03
N HIS A 187 3.80 6.73 0.79
CA HIS A 187 3.76 5.88 -0.40
C HIS A 187 5.00 6.12 -1.29
N PRO A 188 6.16 5.49 -0.99
CA PRO A 188 7.35 5.67 -1.80
C PRO A 188 7.08 5.26 -3.26
N LEU A 189 7.88 5.76 -4.21
CA LEU A 189 7.72 5.42 -5.64
C LEU A 189 7.69 3.90 -5.89
N ALA A 190 8.45 3.12 -5.11
CA ALA A 190 8.43 1.66 -5.12
C ALA A 190 7.04 1.08 -4.79
N TRP A 191 6.34 1.64 -3.79
CA TRP A 191 4.96 1.27 -3.46
C TRP A 191 4.03 1.57 -4.64
N HIS A 192 4.14 2.76 -5.24
CA HIS A 192 3.33 3.13 -6.40
C HIS A 192 3.56 2.24 -7.63
N ALA A 193 4.80 1.78 -7.83
CA ALA A 193 5.17 0.85 -8.89
C ALA A 193 4.51 -0.53 -8.69
N ALA A 194 4.58 -1.09 -7.48
CA ALA A 194 3.94 -2.36 -7.15
C ALA A 194 2.40 -2.26 -7.25
N ALA A 195 1.80 -1.19 -6.68
CA ALA A 195 0.38 -0.93 -6.79
C ALA A 195 -0.08 -0.76 -8.25
N TYR A 196 0.77 -0.16 -9.11
CA TYR A 196 0.49 -0.07 -10.55
C TYR A 196 0.41 -1.44 -11.21
N ALA A 197 1.37 -2.32 -10.94
CA ALA A 197 1.40 -3.66 -11.52
C ALA A 197 0.18 -4.49 -11.09
N ILE A 198 -0.19 -4.47 -9.81
CA ILE A 198 -1.39 -5.15 -9.29
C ILE A 198 -2.65 -4.59 -9.98
N LYS A 199 -2.78 -3.26 -10.07
CA LYS A 199 -3.88 -2.63 -10.81
C LYS A 199 -3.95 -3.12 -12.25
N GLN A 200 -2.83 -3.13 -12.98
CA GLN A 200 -2.84 -3.55 -14.39
C GLN A 200 -3.25 -5.02 -14.56
N ARG A 201 -2.91 -5.89 -13.60
CA ARG A 201 -3.27 -7.31 -13.63
C ARG A 201 -4.66 -7.63 -13.10
N THR A 202 -5.34 -6.68 -12.47
CA THR A 202 -6.70 -6.85 -11.93
C THR A 202 -7.78 -6.15 -12.76
N LYS A 203 -7.42 -5.29 -13.71
CA LYS A 203 -8.35 -4.67 -14.68
C LYS A 203 -9.17 -5.70 -15.44
N THR A 204 -10.48 -5.47 -15.52
CA THR A 204 -11.40 -6.29 -16.34
C THR A 204 -11.34 -5.96 -17.82
N ARG A 205 -11.09 -4.69 -18.17
CA ARG A 205 -11.07 -4.22 -19.56
C ARG A 205 -9.68 -4.33 -20.15
N ASN A 206 -9.62 -4.83 -21.39
CA ASN A 206 -8.41 -4.88 -22.23
C ASN A 206 -7.28 -5.77 -21.68
N VAL A 207 -7.60 -6.73 -20.82
CA VAL A 207 -6.67 -7.77 -20.36
C VAL A 207 -7.28 -9.11 -20.72
N ALA A 208 -6.61 -9.88 -21.59
CA ALA A 208 -7.11 -11.18 -22.05
C ALA A 208 -7.21 -12.20 -20.91
N ASP A 209 -6.39 -12.04 -19.87
CA ASP A 209 -6.31 -12.93 -18.70
C ASP A 209 -6.05 -12.11 -17.43
N PRO A 210 -7.09 -11.49 -16.84
CA PRO A 210 -6.97 -10.77 -15.58
C PRO A 210 -6.85 -11.77 -14.42
N LEU A 211 -5.99 -11.47 -13.43
CA LEU A 211 -5.79 -12.37 -12.28
C LEU A 211 -7.11 -12.62 -11.54
N LEU A 212 -7.78 -11.53 -11.14
CA LEU A 212 -9.01 -11.57 -10.35
C LEU A 212 -10.17 -10.75 -10.94
N GLY A 213 -9.91 -9.88 -11.93
CA GLY A 213 -10.96 -9.06 -12.55
C GLY A 213 -11.67 -8.10 -11.59
N LEU A 214 -10.99 -7.58 -10.56
CA LEU A 214 -11.57 -6.70 -9.55
C LEU A 214 -11.42 -5.19 -9.85
N ASP A 215 -10.59 -4.83 -10.83
CA ASP A 215 -10.23 -3.45 -11.18
C ASP A 215 -9.76 -2.62 -9.96
N LEU A 216 -8.75 -3.11 -9.23
CA LEU A 216 -8.23 -2.41 -8.05
C LEU A 216 -7.53 -1.10 -8.46
N HIS A 217 -7.86 0.01 -7.81
CA HIS A 217 -7.38 1.35 -8.15
C HIS A 217 -6.25 1.86 -7.24
N PHE A 218 -6.19 1.40 -5.98
CA PHE A 218 -5.23 1.78 -4.94
C PHE A 218 -5.20 3.28 -4.61
N LYS A 219 -6.15 4.06 -5.14
CA LYS A 219 -6.22 5.54 -5.05
C LYS A 219 -4.88 6.27 -5.22
N ARG A 220 -3.97 5.73 -6.04
CA ARG A 220 -2.54 6.11 -6.07
C ARG A 220 -2.26 7.61 -6.27
N HIS A 221 -3.07 8.30 -7.09
CA HIS A 221 -2.92 9.75 -7.30
C HIS A 221 -3.30 10.56 -6.05
N LEU A 222 -4.32 10.12 -5.32
CA LEU A 222 -4.74 10.71 -4.06
C LEU A 222 -3.68 10.49 -2.98
N CYS A 223 -3.13 9.28 -2.89
CA CYS A 223 -2.05 8.93 -1.96
C CYS A 223 -0.82 9.83 -2.15
N MET A 224 -0.31 9.95 -3.39
CA MET A 224 0.81 10.85 -3.69
C MET A 224 0.49 12.31 -3.35
N ALA A 225 -0.74 12.77 -3.57
CA ALA A 225 -1.16 14.11 -3.16
C ALA A 225 -1.21 14.27 -1.63
N SER A 226 -1.62 13.22 -0.89
CA SER A 226 -1.61 13.21 0.57
C SER A 226 -0.18 13.31 1.09
N ASP A 227 0.74 12.47 0.62
CA ASP A 227 2.13 12.47 1.07
C ASP A 227 2.79 13.86 0.90
N VAL A 228 2.52 14.51 -0.24
CA VAL A 228 3.03 15.87 -0.52
C VAL A 228 2.41 16.91 0.42
N GLN A 229 1.12 16.78 0.74
CA GLN A 229 0.37 17.75 1.54
C GLN A 229 0.55 17.57 3.05
N ASP A 230 0.69 16.34 3.51
CA ASP A 230 0.65 15.96 4.91
C ASP A 230 2.05 15.71 5.47
N GLU A 231 2.91 15.05 4.68
CA GLU A 231 4.29 14.72 5.07
C GLU A 231 5.30 15.73 4.50
N GLY A 232 4.87 16.61 3.60
CA GLY A 232 5.75 17.56 2.92
C GLY A 232 6.70 16.91 1.92
N ALA A 233 6.33 15.74 1.39
CA ALA A 233 7.11 15.03 0.39
C ALA A 233 7.29 15.88 -0.88
N ASN A 234 8.45 15.75 -1.53
CA ASN A 234 8.66 16.35 -2.85
C ASN A 234 7.90 15.56 -3.91
N ILE A 235 7.23 16.25 -4.83
CA ILE A 235 6.63 15.60 -5.99
C ILE A 235 7.76 15.07 -6.89
N PRO A 236 7.78 13.77 -7.24
CA PRO A 236 8.75 13.22 -8.17
C PRO A 236 8.70 13.90 -9.55
N SER A 237 9.78 13.78 -10.32
CA SER A 237 9.82 14.33 -11.67
C SER A 237 8.75 13.70 -12.56
N ALA A 238 8.34 14.41 -13.62
CA ALA A 238 7.32 13.91 -14.53
C ALA A 238 7.69 12.57 -15.20
N SER A 239 8.99 12.32 -15.42
CA SER A 239 9.47 11.03 -15.97
C SER A 239 9.30 9.89 -14.96
N GLU A 240 9.59 10.12 -13.67
CA GLU A 240 9.38 9.14 -12.59
C GLU A 240 7.90 8.83 -12.40
N LEU A 241 7.04 9.86 -12.37
CA LEU A 241 5.58 9.68 -12.25
C LEU A 241 5.03 8.85 -13.41
N ARG A 242 5.45 9.11 -14.65
CA ARG A 242 5.02 8.34 -15.82
C ARG A 242 5.43 6.86 -15.75
N ARG A 243 6.63 6.55 -15.22
CA ARG A 243 7.11 5.17 -15.06
C ARG A 243 6.19 4.33 -14.16
N VAL A 244 5.61 4.95 -13.13
CA VAL A 244 4.65 4.30 -12.23
C VAL A 244 3.20 4.57 -12.63
N GLY A 245 2.94 5.08 -13.83
CA GLY A 245 1.57 5.32 -14.32
C GLY A 245 0.77 6.32 -13.48
N LEU A 246 1.43 7.35 -12.97
CA LEU A 246 0.82 8.51 -12.33
C LEU A 246 0.79 9.72 -13.28
N ASN A 247 -0.23 10.55 -13.14
CA ASN A 247 -0.41 11.78 -13.90
C ASN A 247 -0.33 13.00 -12.97
N ILE A 248 0.65 13.87 -13.23
CA ILE A 248 0.89 15.09 -12.45
C ILE A 248 -0.34 16.01 -12.39
N LYS A 249 -1.13 16.12 -13.46
CA LYS A 249 -2.32 16.98 -13.49
C LYS A 249 -3.38 16.48 -12.49
N ILE A 250 -3.54 15.16 -12.36
CA ILE A 250 -4.49 14.55 -11.42
C ILE A 250 -4.00 14.75 -9.98
N ILE A 251 -2.70 14.58 -9.72
CA ILE A 251 -2.09 14.83 -8.40
C ILE A 251 -2.29 16.30 -7.99
N LEU A 252 -2.01 17.25 -8.88
CA LEU A 252 -2.20 18.68 -8.63
C LEU A 252 -3.67 19.04 -8.36
N ALA A 253 -4.62 18.37 -9.03
CA ALA A 253 -6.05 18.56 -8.76
C ALA A 253 -6.43 18.07 -7.36
N HIS A 254 -5.94 16.91 -6.91
CA HIS A 254 -6.15 16.45 -5.54
C HIS A 254 -5.51 17.39 -4.51
N LEU A 255 -4.29 17.86 -4.75
CA LEU A 255 -3.61 18.85 -3.90
C LEU A 255 -4.40 20.16 -3.79
N TYR A 256 -4.95 20.65 -4.90
CA TYR A 256 -5.82 21.81 -4.89
C TYR A 256 -7.04 21.57 -4.00
N ASN A 257 -7.71 20.43 -4.16
CA ASN A 257 -8.86 20.06 -3.35
C ASN A 257 -8.49 20.03 -1.85
N PHE A 258 -7.43 19.30 -1.45
CA PHE A 258 -7.01 19.24 -0.04
C PHE A 258 -6.78 20.63 0.58
N ARG A 259 -6.16 21.54 -0.17
CA ARG A 259 -5.91 22.91 0.29
C ARG A 259 -7.20 23.71 0.43
N SER A 260 -8.12 23.57 -0.51
CA SER A 260 -9.44 24.19 -0.45
C SER A 260 -10.24 23.70 0.76
N TRP A 261 -10.29 22.39 1.00
CA TRP A 261 -10.95 21.80 2.17
C TRP A 261 -10.38 22.33 3.50
N ARG A 262 -9.05 22.32 3.67
CA ARG A 262 -8.40 22.86 4.88
C ARG A 262 -8.65 24.35 5.10
N SER A 263 -8.75 25.13 4.02
CA SER A 263 -9.04 26.57 4.13
C SER A 263 -10.43 26.84 4.69
N VAL A 264 -11.39 25.94 4.44
CA VAL A 264 -12.75 26.00 5.00
C VAL A 264 -12.75 25.56 6.46
N GLU A 265 -12.12 24.42 6.79
CA GLU A 265 -12.13 23.87 8.15
C GLU A 265 -11.40 24.73 9.17
N THR A 266 -10.29 25.36 8.78
CA THR A 266 -9.44 26.08 9.74
C THR A 266 -9.83 27.55 9.95
N GLY A 267 -10.78 28.08 9.18
CA GLY A 267 -11.06 29.52 9.12
C GLY A 267 -9.82 30.33 8.66
N PRO A 268 -9.90 31.67 8.59
CA PRO A 268 -8.75 32.51 8.27
C PRO A 268 -7.72 32.51 9.42
N LYS A 269 -6.88 31.48 9.52
CA LYS A 269 -5.74 31.45 10.46
C LYS A 269 -4.61 32.34 9.94
N LYS A 270 -4.08 33.19 10.83
CA LYS A 270 -2.83 33.94 10.62
C LYS A 270 -1.73 32.96 10.20
N TYR A 271 -1.29 33.08 8.96
CA TYR A 271 -0.26 32.22 8.37
C TYR A 271 0.99 32.16 9.27
N PHE A 272 1.25 31.00 9.89
CA PHE A 272 2.59 30.69 10.37
C PHE A 272 3.54 30.74 9.16
N LYS A 273 4.69 31.41 9.35
CA LYS A 273 5.71 31.69 8.33
C LYS A 273 5.90 30.46 7.41
N ARG A 274 5.41 30.58 6.18
CA ARG A 274 5.47 29.55 5.15
C ARG A 274 6.93 29.24 4.81
N ASN A 275 7.22 27.95 4.61
CA ASN A 275 8.31 27.52 3.74
C ASN A 275 8.22 28.33 2.43
N THR A 276 9.27 29.08 2.14
CA THR A 276 9.38 29.91 0.94
C THR A 276 9.11 29.04 -0.28
N CYS A 277 8.02 29.35 -0.99
CA CYS A 277 7.58 28.57 -2.12
C CYS A 277 8.63 28.66 -3.24
N ILE A 278 9.11 27.53 -3.78
CA ILE A 278 9.97 27.43 -4.98
C ILE A 278 9.20 27.84 -6.27
N ARG A 279 8.10 28.61 -6.13
CA ARG A 279 7.22 29.02 -7.23
C ARG A 279 7.85 30.02 -8.20
N SER A 280 9.02 30.58 -7.92
CA SER A 280 9.69 31.50 -8.84
C SER A 280 10.29 30.83 -10.07
N HIS A 281 10.31 29.50 -10.18
CA HIS A 281 11.00 28.78 -11.27
C HIS A 281 10.13 27.81 -12.09
N TRP A 282 8.81 27.80 -11.91
CA TRP A 282 7.91 26.97 -12.70
C TRP A 282 6.93 27.85 -13.48
N THR A 283 7.43 28.55 -14.48
CA THR A 283 6.58 29.08 -15.57
C THR A 283 6.39 27.96 -16.59
N PHE A 284 5.13 27.59 -16.84
CA PHE A 284 4.74 26.72 -17.94
C PHE A 284 4.90 27.49 -19.26
N ASP A 285 6.14 27.64 -19.73
CA ASP A 285 6.45 28.05 -21.09
C ASP A 285 7.66 27.23 -21.58
N SER A 286 7.40 26.03 -22.10
CA SER A 286 8.11 25.32 -23.18
C SER A 286 7.43 23.99 -23.51
#